data_AF-A0A1M3I7A3-F1
#
_entry.id   AF-A0A1M3I7A3-F1
#
_cell.length_a   1.000
_cell.length_b   1.000
_cell.length_c   1.000
_cell.angle_alpha   90.00
_cell.angle_beta   90.00
_cell.angle_gamma   90.00
#
_symmetry.space_group_name_H-M   'P 1'
#
loop_
_entity.id
_entity.type
_entity.pdbx_description
1 polymer ?
#
loop_
_entity_poly.entity_id
_entity_poly.type
_entity_poly.pdbx_seq_one_letter_code
_entity_poly.pdbx_strand_id
1 'polypeptide(L)'
;MASQGELAEAQAATGKAQARLVEQEREIATKEGEVASLLAADALDFAGWRIALAVLGDLSTIGEIVTAETRDCERQEAERREQWRQEYAREEQATALLRKISRRMAEKRDDAAMLEVTSLHPRSDRSEA
;
A
#
# COMPACT_ATOMS: atom_id res chain seq x y z
N MET A 1 -10.27 7.12 6.66
CA MET A 1 -8.85 7.42 6.91
C MET A 1 -8.15 6.10 6.69
N ALA A 2 -7.46 5.95 5.58
CA ALA A 2 -6.72 4.74 5.26
C ALA A 2 -5.49 4.67 6.19
N SER A 3 -5.65 3.93 7.30
CA SER A 3 -4.58 3.83 8.29
C SER A 3 -3.34 3.11 7.72
N GLN A 4 -2.17 3.33 8.32
CA GLN A 4 -0.98 2.53 8.06
C GLN A 4 -1.25 1.01 8.22
N GLY A 5 -2.21 0.64 9.07
CA GLY A 5 -2.69 -0.73 9.23
C GLY A 5 -3.40 -1.26 7.99
N GLU A 6 -4.27 -0.46 7.35
CA GLU A 6 -4.98 -0.87 6.12
C GLU A 6 -4.01 -1.11 4.95
N LEU A 7 -2.93 -0.31 4.86
CA LEU A 7 -1.88 -0.54 3.86
C LEU A 7 -1.09 -1.83 4.14
N ALA A 8 -0.77 -2.10 5.40
CA ALA A 8 -0.07 -3.32 5.81
C ALA A 8 -0.92 -4.58 5.57
N GLU A 9 -2.23 -4.50 5.82
CA GLU A 9 -3.17 -5.58 5.52
C GLU A 9 -3.26 -5.85 4.01
N ALA A 10 -3.33 -4.80 3.19
CA ALA A 10 -3.35 -4.93 1.73
C ALA A 10 -2.04 -5.57 1.22
N GLN A 11 -0.88 -5.13 1.71
CA GLN A 11 0.43 -5.73 1.37
C GLN A 11 0.51 -7.20 1.77
N ALA A 12 0.00 -7.54 2.96
CA ALA A 12 -0.04 -8.93 3.41
C ALA A 12 -0.97 -9.79 2.54
N ALA A 13 -2.09 -9.23 2.07
CA ALA A 13 -3.00 -9.91 1.16
C ALA A 13 -2.35 -10.15 -0.21
N THR A 14 -1.69 -9.14 -0.80
CA THR A 14 -0.91 -9.30 -2.04
C THR A 14 0.17 -10.36 -1.90
N GLY A 15 0.94 -10.33 -0.80
CA GLY A 15 1.98 -11.33 -0.57
C GLY A 15 1.44 -12.76 -0.46
N LYS A 16 0.28 -12.95 0.18
CA LYS A 16 -0.41 -14.25 0.23
C LYS A 16 -0.91 -14.70 -1.15
N ALA A 17 -1.48 -13.78 -1.93
CA ALA A 17 -1.96 -14.07 -3.28
C ALA A 17 -0.81 -14.48 -4.21
N GLN A 18 0.32 -13.75 -4.17
CA GLN A 18 1.52 -14.09 -4.93
C GLN A 18 2.12 -15.44 -4.52
N ALA A 19 2.16 -15.74 -3.21
CA ALA A 19 2.62 -17.05 -2.75
C ALA A 19 1.72 -18.19 -3.25
N ARG A 20 0.39 -17.98 -3.27
CA ARG A 20 -0.58 -18.92 -3.82
C ARG A 20 -0.40 -19.10 -5.32
N LEU A 21 -0.16 -18.02 -6.07
CA LEU A 21 0.12 -18.08 -7.51
C LEU A 21 1.34 -18.95 -7.80
N VAL A 22 2.46 -18.71 -7.11
CA VAL A 22 3.69 -19.49 -7.29
C VAL A 22 3.47 -20.98 -6.99
N GLU A 23 2.73 -21.31 -5.94
CA GLU A 23 2.43 -22.71 -5.62
C GLU A 23 1.54 -23.36 -6.68
N GLN A 24 0.53 -22.64 -7.18
CA GLN A 24 -0.36 -23.14 -8.23
C GLN A 24 0.35 -23.29 -9.57
N GLU A 25 1.25 -22.38 -9.93
CA GLU A 25 2.09 -22.51 -11.13
C GLU A 25 2.96 -23.77 -11.07
N ARG A 26 3.52 -24.11 -9.89
CA ARG A 26 4.28 -25.35 -9.69
C ARG A 26 3.40 -26.59 -9.82
N GLU A 27 2.20 -26.56 -9.24
CA GLU A 27 1.26 -27.68 -9.32
C GLU A 27 0.81 -27.92 -10.77
N ILE A 28 0.49 -26.84 -11.50
CA ILE A 28 0.14 -26.89 -12.93
C ILE A 28 1.30 -27.47 -13.73
N ALA A 29 2.51 -26.93 -13.59
CA ALA A 29 3.69 -27.43 -14.31
C ALA A 29 3.96 -28.93 -14.04
N THR A 30 3.74 -29.38 -12.80
CA THR A 30 3.88 -30.79 -12.44
C THR A 30 2.85 -31.65 -13.17
N LYS A 31 1.57 -31.27 -13.12
CA LYS A 31 0.48 -32.00 -13.76
C LYS A 31 0.56 -31.96 -15.29
N GLU A 32 1.02 -30.87 -15.88
CA GLU A 32 1.31 -30.79 -17.31
C GLU A 32 2.40 -31.79 -17.72
N GLY A 33 3.44 -31.95 -16.90
CA GLY A 33 4.48 -32.97 -17.11
C GLY A 33 3.95 -34.41 -17.03
N GLU A 34 3.05 -34.68 -16.09
CA GLU A 34 2.36 -35.97 -15.98
C GLU A 34 1.48 -36.25 -17.20
N VAL A 35 0.70 -35.26 -17.64
CA VAL A 35 -0.13 -35.37 -18.85
C VAL A 35 0.75 -35.59 -20.09
N ALA A 36 1.84 -34.83 -20.25
CA ALA A 36 2.76 -35.02 -21.37
C ALA A 36 3.37 -36.44 -21.38
N SER A 37 3.70 -36.98 -20.21
CA SER A 37 4.21 -38.35 -20.06
C SER A 37 3.15 -39.40 -20.45
N LEU A 38 1.89 -39.18 -20.06
CA LEU A 38 0.76 -40.03 -20.46
C LEU A 38 0.54 -39.98 -21.98
N LEU A 39 0.54 -38.79 -22.57
CA LEU A 39 0.37 -38.59 -24.02
C LEU A 39 1.50 -39.20 -24.84
N ALA A 40 2.71 -39.28 -24.30
CA ALA A 40 3.87 -39.89 -24.94
C ALA A 40 3.89 -41.43 -24.84
N ALA A 41 3.01 -42.05 -24.05
CA ALA A 41 2.94 -43.50 -23.93
C ALA A 41 2.26 -44.11 -25.16
N ASP A 42 2.95 -45.05 -25.82
CA ASP A 42 2.50 -45.74 -27.06
C ASP A 42 1.15 -46.48 -26.94
N ALA A 43 0.60 -46.63 -25.74
CA ALA A 43 -0.62 -47.38 -25.45
C ALA A 43 -1.79 -46.50 -24.98
N LEU A 44 -1.72 -45.17 -25.09
CA LEU A 44 -2.82 -44.32 -24.65
C LEU A 44 -4.04 -44.49 -25.56
N ASP A 45 -5.11 -45.03 -25.01
CA ASP A 45 -6.38 -45.13 -25.72
C ASP A 45 -7.08 -43.76 -25.83
N PHE A 46 -8.10 -43.69 -26.68
CA PHE A 46 -8.87 -42.46 -26.90
C PHE A 46 -9.49 -41.90 -25.60
N ALA A 47 -9.81 -42.77 -24.64
CA ALA A 47 -10.33 -42.37 -23.34
C ALA A 47 -9.28 -41.64 -22.50
N GLY A 48 -8.05 -42.16 -22.45
CA GLY A 48 -6.91 -41.51 -21.79
C GLY A 48 -6.60 -40.13 -22.40
N TRP A 49 -6.65 -40.02 -23.73
CA TRP A 49 -6.48 -38.73 -24.43
C TRP A 49 -7.53 -37.69 -24.05
N ARG A 50 -8.80 -38.10 -23.94
CA ARG A 50 -9.90 -37.23 -23.49
C ARG A 50 -9.71 -36.76 -22.05
N ILE A 51 -9.28 -37.64 -21.16
CA ILE A 51 -9.04 -37.31 -19.75
C ILE A 51 -7.87 -36.31 -19.65
N ALA A 52 -6.77 -36.56 -20.37
CA ALA A 52 -5.62 -35.66 -20.44
C ALA A 52 -6.01 -34.24 -20.89
N LEU A 53 -6.81 -34.12 -21.96
CA LEU A 53 -7.30 -32.84 -22.44
C LEU A 53 -8.21 -32.12 -21.42
N ALA A 54 -9.09 -32.86 -20.74
CA ALA A 54 -9.94 -32.28 -19.70
C ALA A 54 -9.11 -31.74 -18.53
N VAL A 55 -8.10 -32.50 -18.08
CA VAL A 55 -7.18 -32.07 -17.02
C VAL A 55 -6.43 -30.80 -17.43
N LEU A 56 -5.90 -30.72 -18.65
CA LEU A 56 -5.24 -29.50 -19.13
C LEU A 56 -6.18 -28.30 -19.18
N GLY A 57 -7.43 -28.49 -19.58
CA GLY A 57 -8.46 -27.44 -19.57
C GLY A 57 -8.78 -26.94 -18.15
N ASP A 58 -8.90 -27.84 -17.19
CA ASP A 58 -9.10 -27.50 -15.78
C ASP A 58 -7.90 -26.73 -15.21
N LEU A 59 -6.67 -27.16 -15.52
CA LEU A 59 -5.45 -26.48 -15.10
C LEU A 59 -5.34 -25.07 -15.67
N SER A 60 -5.66 -24.89 -16.95
CA SER A 60 -5.70 -23.57 -17.58
C SER A 60 -6.70 -22.65 -16.86
N THR A 61 -7.89 -23.17 -16.56
CA THR A 61 -8.94 -22.41 -15.86
C THR A 61 -8.50 -22.00 -14.46
N ILE A 62 -7.89 -22.91 -13.71
CA ILE A 62 -7.35 -22.63 -12.36
C ILE A 62 -6.26 -21.55 -12.44
N GLY A 63 -5.33 -21.66 -13.40
CA GLY A 63 -4.27 -20.68 -13.61
C GLY A 63 -4.81 -19.28 -13.89
N GLU A 64 -5.83 -19.16 -14.74
CA GLU A 64 -6.50 -17.89 -15.04
C GLU A 64 -7.15 -17.27 -13.79
N ILE A 65 -7.86 -18.06 -12.99
CA ILE A 65 -8.52 -17.61 -11.77
C ILE A 65 -7.48 -17.07 -10.76
N VAL A 66 -6.43 -17.82 -10.49
CA VAL A 66 -5.41 -17.43 -9.50
C VAL A 66 -4.62 -16.20 -9.97
N THR A 67 -4.36 -16.09 -11.27
CA THR A 67 -3.75 -14.90 -11.88
C THR A 67 -4.66 -13.68 -11.73
N ALA A 68 -5.96 -13.83 -11.95
CA ALA A 68 -6.94 -12.75 -11.79
C ALA A 68 -7.01 -12.28 -10.32
N GLU A 69 -7.08 -13.21 -9.36
CA GLU A 69 -7.06 -12.90 -7.92
C GLU A 69 -5.80 -12.11 -7.54
N THR A 70 -4.63 -12.51 -8.05
CA THR A 70 -3.35 -11.83 -7.77
C THR A 70 -3.36 -10.40 -8.29
N ARG A 71 -3.84 -10.19 -9.53
CA ARG A 71 -3.95 -8.84 -10.12
C ARG A 71 -4.93 -7.95 -9.35
N ASP A 72 -6.03 -8.52 -8.87
CA ASP A 72 -7.00 -7.78 -8.05
C ASP A 72 -6.39 -7.36 -6.71
N CYS A 73 -5.61 -8.21 -6.05
CA CYS A 73 -4.89 -7.85 -4.83
C CYS A 73 -3.84 -6.75 -5.09
N GLU A 74 -3.06 -6.87 -6.17
CA GLU A 74 -2.07 -5.85 -6.56
C GLU A 74 -2.70 -4.49 -6.84
N ARG A 75 -3.86 -4.48 -7.52
CA ARG A 75 -4.63 -3.25 -7.75
C ARG A 75 -5.08 -2.63 -6.42
N GLN A 76 -5.64 -3.44 -5.52
CA GLN A 76 -6.09 -2.95 -4.21
C GLN A 76 -4.94 -2.37 -3.38
N GLU A 77 -3.77 -3.03 -3.37
CA GLU A 77 -2.60 -2.49 -2.69
C GLU A 77 -2.16 -1.16 -3.29
N ALA A 78 -2.11 -1.05 -4.62
CA ALA A 78 -1.74 0.19 -5.29
C ALA A 78 -2.69 1.35 -4.95
N GLU A 79 -4.00 1.09 -4.93
CA GLU A 79 -5.03 2.05 -4.52
C GLU A 79 -4.84 2.48 -3.06
N ARG A 80 -4.64 1.53 -2.13
CA ARG A 80 -4.39 1.83 -0.71
C ARG A 80 -3.10 2.61 -0.51
N ARG A 81 -2.05 2.32 -1.27
CA ARG A 81 -0.77 3.03 -1.23
C ARG A 81 -0.90 4.47 -1.71
N GLU A 82 -1.70 4.71 -2.74
CA GLU A 82 -2.01 6.06 -3.21
C GLU A 82 -2.83 6.84 -2.18
N GLN A 83 -3.87 6.23 -1.61
CA GLN A 83 -4.67 6.84 -0.53
C GLN A 83 -3.79 7.24 0.66
N TRP A 84 -2.93 6.33 1.12
CA TRP A 84 -2.01 6.60 2.23
C TRP A 84 -1.05 7.76 1.92
N ARG A 85 -0.51 7.84 0.70
CA ARG A 85 0.34 8.97 0.28
C ARG A 85 -0.41 10.30 0.32
N GLN A 86 -1.65 10.33 -0.15
CA GLN A 86 -2.48 11.54 -0.14
C GLN A 86 -2.81 11.99 1.29
N GLU A 87 -3.16 11.05 2.17
CA GLU A 87 -3.45 11.35 3.57
C GLU A 87 -2.19 11.84 4.31
N TYR A 88 -1.05 11.18 4.13
CA TYR A 88 0.22 11.61 4.71
C TYR A 88 0.62 13.03 4.28
N ALA A 89 0.47 13.36 2.99
CA ALA A 89 0.72 14.72 2.50
C ALA A 89 -0.21 15.77 3.14
N ARG A 90 -1.48 15.43 3.38
CA ARG A 90 -2.43 16.31 4.08
C ARG A 90 -2.04 16.50 5.55
N GLU A 91 -1.63 15.45 6.24
CA GLU A 91 -1.14 15.53 7.62
C GLU A 91 0.14 16.38 7.73
N GLU A 92 1.07 16.23 6.79
CA GLU A 92 2.29 17.05 6.74
C GLU A 92 1.97 18.54 6.58
N GLN A 93 1.04 18.88 5.67
CA GLN A 93 0.58 20.25 5.48
C GLN A 93 -0.11 20.81 6.73
N ALA A 94 -1.00 20.03 7.36
CA ALA A 94 -1.65 20.42 8.60
C ALA A 94 -0.64 20.66 9.72
N THR A 95 0.35 19.78 9.86
CA THR A 95 1.42 19.91 10.85
C THR A 95 2.29 21.16 10.59
N ALA A 96 2.60 21.45 9.33
CA ALA A 96 3.33 22.65 8.95
C ALA A 96 2.55 23.93 9.30
N LEU A 97 1.24 23.95 9.05
CA LEU A 97 0.36 25.06 9.43
C LEU A 97 0.31 25.23 10.96
N LEU A 98 0.15 24.15 11.72
CA LEU A 98 0.16 24.19 13.18
C LEU A 98 1.49 24.75 13.71
N ARG A 99 2.63 24.31 13.19
CA ARG A 99 3.95 24.86 13.54
C ARG A 99 4.05 26.36 13.26
N LYS A 100 3.51 26.82 12.12
CA LYS A 100 3.51 28.24 11.73
C LYS A 100 2.60 29.08 12.65
N ILE A 101 1.44 28.55 13.02
CA ILE A 101 0.52 29.21 13.96
C ILE A 101 1.15 29.28 15.34
N SER A 102 1.70 28.18 15.85
CA SER A 102 2.38 28.15 17.16
C SER A 102 3.53 29.15 17.24
N ARG A 103 4.32 29.28 16.18
CA ARG A 103 5.39 30.29 16.10
C ARG A 103 4.83 31.71 16.17
N ARG A 104 3.80 32.04 15.37
CA ARG A 104 3.16 33.36 15.40
C ARG A 104 2.53 33.69 16.75
N MET A 105 1.97 32.70 17.44
CA MET A 105 1.40 32.88 18.78
C MET A 105 2.49 33.16 19.82
N ALA A 106 3.65 32.50 19.71
CA ALA A 106 4.81 32.78 20.56
C ALA A 106 5.34 34.20 20.31
N GLU A 107 5.57 34.59 19.05
CA GLU A 107 6.02 35.93 18.67
C GLU A 107 5.09 37.04 19.21
N LYS A 108 3.76 36.88 19.03
CA LYS A 108 2.78 37.85 19.56
C LYS A 108 2.76 37.93 21.09
N ARG A 109 3.02 36.82 21.77
CA ARG A 109 3.10 36.79 23.24
C ARG A 109 4.35 37.52 23.73
N ASP A 110 5.46 37.35 23.03
CA ASP A 110 6.72 38.05 23.32
C ASP A 110 6.58 39.56 23.05
N ASP A 111 5.91 39.95 21.95
CA ASP A 111 5.60 41.36 21.65
C ASP A 111 4.70 41.99 22.72
N ALA A 112 3.67 41.28 23.17
CA ALA A 112 2.77 41.76 24.23
C ALA A 112 3.53 41.94 25.57
N ALA A 113 4.39 41.00 25.93
CA ALA A 113 5.22 41.09 27.13
C ALA A 113 6.24 42.26 27.05
N MET A 114 6.84 42.50 25.87
CA MET A 114 7.72 43.64 25.63
C MET A 114 7.00 44.98 25.74
N LEU A 115 5.77 45.08 25.23
CA LEU A 115 4.92 46.27 25.33
C LEU A 115 4.52 46.57 26.77
N GLU A 116 4.17 45.55 27.57
CA GLU A 116 3.89 45.73 29.00
C GLU A 116 5.12 46.26 29.74
N VAL A 117 6.31 45.70 29.50
CA VAL A 117 7.56 46.16 30.12
C VAL A 117 7.92 47.60 29.74
N THR A 118 7.74 47.99 28.46
CA THR A 118 8.00 49.38 28.03
C THR A 118 6.97 50.37 28.56
N SER A 119 5.72 49.96 28.75
CA SER A 119 4.69 50.82 29.35
C SER A 119 4.88 51.05 30.87
N LEU A 120 5.57 50.12 31.55
CA LEU A 120 5.90 50.21 32.98
C LEU A 120 7.20 50.98 33.27
N HIS A 121 7.99 51.32 32.25
CA HIS A 121 9.18 52.19 32.36
C HIS A 121 9.10 53.30 31.31
N PRO A 122 8.34 54.38 31.56
CA PRO A 122 8.48 55.57 30.73
C PRO A 122 9.92 56.07 30.88
N ARG A 123 10.63 56.20 29.74
CA ARG A 123 11.96 56.80 29.68
C ARG A 123 11.93 58.14 30.41
N SER A 124 12.58 58.18 31.56
CA SER A 124 12.94 59.42 32.24
C SER A 124 14.00 60.10 31.37
N ASP A 125 13.57 60.87 30.38
CA ASP A 125 14.42 61.85 29.71
C ASP A 125 14.82 62.90 30.76
N ARG A 126 15.96 62.65 31.43
CA ARG A 126 16.70 63.72 32.10
C ARG A 126 17.35 64.55 30.99
N SER A 127 16.61 65.55 30.56
CA SER A 127 17.16 66.76 29.93
C SER A 127 18.13 67.38 30.94
N GLU A 128 19.42 67.22 30.71
CA GLU A 128 20.45 68.03 31.38
C GLU A 128 20.33 69.47 30.84
N ALA A 129 20.12 70.40 31.77
CA ALA A 129 20.17 71.84 31.57
C ALA A 129 21.48 72.38 32.16
#